data_AF-X0SY48-F1
#
_entry.id   AF-X0SY48-F1
#
_cell.length_a   1.000
_cell.length_b   1.000
_cell.length_c   1.000
_cell.angle_alpha   90.00
_cell.angle_beta   90.00
_cell.angle_gamma   90.00
#
_symmetry.space_group_name_H-M   'P 1'
#
loop_
_entity.id
_entity.type
_entity.pdbx_description
1 polymer ?
#
loop_
_entity_poly.entity_id
_entity_poly.type
_entity_poly.pdbx_seq_one_letter_code
_entity_poly.pdbx_strand_id
1 'polypeptide(L)'
;HRHRYEFNPEYEDILAQAGLIISGKNPNHKLVEIIEIKDHPWFLGCQFHPEFKSKPLKPHPLFKAFIGASYANRSKRIQRQQKH
;
A
#
# COMPACT_ATOMS: atom_id res chain seq x y z
N HIS A 1 -14.61 -1.41 -9.66
CA HIS A 1 -13.94 -2.54 -9.00
C HIS A 1 -14.36 -3.80 -9.73
N ARG A 2 -13.44 -4.71 -10.02
CA ARG A 2 -13.73 -5.93 -10.78
C ARG A 2 -13.09 -7.12 -10.07
N HIS A 3 -13.54 -7.36 -8.84
CA HIS A 3 -13.11 -8.47 -7.99
C HIS A 3 -14.34 -9.25 -7.57
N ARG A 4 -14.18 -10.56 -7.30
CA ARG A 4 -15.26 -11.45 -6.85
C ARG A 4 -15.08 -11.89 -5.40
N TYR A 5 -13.90 -11.67 -4.84
CA TYR A 5 -13.52 -12.12 -3.51
C TYR A 5 -13.20 -10.92 -2.64
N GLU A 6 -13.63 -11.01 -1.39
CA GLU A 6 -13.47 -9.99 -0.36
C GLU A 6 -12.63 -10.55 0.79
N PHE A 7 -12.10 -9.64 1.61
CA PHE A 7 -11.37 -10.02 2.82
C PHE A 7 -12.29 -10.72 3.83
N ASN A 8 -11.87 -11.85 4.40
CA ASN A 8 -12.60 -12.50 5.50
C ASN A 8 -12.29 -11.78 6.83
N PRO A 9 -13.28 -11.13 7.48
CA PRO A 9 -13.08 -10.41 8.74
C PRO A 9 -12.53 -11.28 9.88
N GLU A 10 -12.74 -12.60 9.86
CA GLU A 10 -12.22 -13.52 10.88
C GLU A 10 -10.68 -13.52 10.95
N TYR A 11 -10.00 -13.12 9.87
CA TYR A 11 -8.55 -13.02 9.81
C TYR A 11 -8.02 -11.63 10.20
N GLU A 12 -8.89 -10.65 10.46
CA GLU A 12 -8.47 -9.28 10.77
C GLU A 12 -7.50 -9.24 11.96
N ASP A 13 -7.93 -9.79 13.10
CA ASP A 13 -7.13 -9.75 14.33
C ASP A 13 -5.82 -10.53 14.21
N ILE A 14 -5.87 -11.71 13.59
CA ILE A 14 -4.70 -12.58 13.39
C ILE A 14 -3.65 -11.87 12.53
N LEU A 15 -4.08 -11.26 11.42
CA LEU A 15 -3.17 -10.56 10.53
C LEU A 15 -2.69 -9.23 11.13
N ALA A 16 -3.55 -8.54 11.88
CA ALA A 16 -3.17 -7.32 12.59
C ALA A 16 -2.07 -7.58 13.62
N GLN A 17 -2.18 -8.66 14.39
CA GLN A 17 -1.14 -9.09 15.34
C GLN A 17 0.18 -9.45 14.63
N ALA A 18 0.09 -9.96 13.40
CA ALA A 18 1.26 -10.25 12.56
C ALA A 18 1.86 -8.99 11.86
N GLY A 19 1.31 -7.79 12.11
CA GLY A 19 1.84 -6.52 11.61
C GLY A 19 1.16 -5.98 10.34
N LEU A 20 0.07 -6.59 9.89
CA LEU A 20 -0.79 -6.02 8.84
C LEU A 20 -1.58 -4.83 9.41
N ILE A 21 -1.63 -3.72 8.69
CA ILE A 21 -2.45 -2.57 9.04
C ILE A 21 -3.57 -2.44 8.01
N ILE A 22 -4.82 -2.42 8.45
CA ILE A 22 -5.95 -2.06 7.59
C ILE A 22 -6.13 -0.54 7.64
N SER A 23 -5.62 0.16 6.62
CA SER A 23 -5.65 1.63 6.56
C SER A 23 -6.82 2.19 5.76
N GLY A 24 -7.57 1.34 5.04
CA GLY A 24 -8.76 1.74 4.29
C GLY A 24 -9.85 0.69 4.35
N LYS A 25 -11.02 1.09 4.84
CA LYS A 25 -12.26 0.32 4.74
C LYS A 25 -13.32 1.10 3.98
N ASN A 26 -14.10 0.41 3.16
CA ASN A 26 -15.26 0.98 2.51
C ASN A 26 -16.30 1.39 3.59
N PRO A 27 -16.79 2.63 3.59
CA PRO A 27 -17.69 3.13 4.65
C PRO A 27 -19.06 2.43 4.66
N ASN A 28 -19.52 1.91 3.52
CA ASN A 28 -20.87 1.35 3.38
C ASN A 28 -20.92 -0.13 3.76
N HIS A 29 -19.88 -0.89 3.42
CA HIS A 29 -19.87 -2.34 3.55
C HIS A 29 -18.75 -2.87 4.45
N LYS A 30 -17.96 -1.97 5.07
CA LYS A 30 -16.79 -2.28 5.90
C LYS A 30 -15.74 -3.17 5.22
N LEU A 31 -15.79 -3.26 3.89
CA LEU A 31 -14.86 -4.05 3.10
C LEU A 31 -13.46 -3.46 3.21
N VAL A 32 -12.47 -4.31 3.44
CA VAL A 32 -11.07 -3.90 3.48
C VAL A 32 -10.62 -3.56 2.06
N GLU A 33 -10.26 -2.31 1.83
CA GLU A 33 -9.86 -1.80 0.52
C GLU A 33 -8.38 -1.44 0.44
N ILE A 34 -7.74 -1.11 1.57
CA ILE A 34 -6.31 -0.76 1.64
C ILE A 34 -5.67 -1.43 2.85
N ILE A 35 -4.51 -2.04 2.61
CA ILE A 35 -3.65 -2.66 3.62
C ILE A 35 -2.22 -2.16 3.50
N GLU A 36 -1.51 -2.12 4.63
CA GLU A 36 -0.11 -1.72 4.75
C GLU A 36 0.65 -2.71 5.66
N ILE A 37 1.98 -2.71 5.58
CA ILE A 37 2.84 -3.49 6.49
C ILE A 37 3.78 -2.52 7.19
N LYS A 38 3.70 -2.48 8.52
CA LYS A 38 4.40 -1.49 9.36
C LYS A 38 5.92 -1.48 9.17
N ASP A 39 6.52 -2.65 9.11
CA ASP A 39 7.99 -2.81 9.14
C ASP A 39 8.61 -2.91 7.73
N HIS A 40 7.83 -2.60 6.68
CA HIS A 40 8.32 -2.54 5.31
C HIS A 40 8.59 -1.07 4.90
N PRO A 41 9.71 -0.75 4.21
CA PRO A 41 10.08 0.63 3.86
C PRO A 41 9.01 1.37 3.05
N TRP A 42 8.22 0.64 2.26
CA TRP A 42 7.00 1.12 1.62
C TRP A 42 6.17 -0.07 1.14
N PHE A 43 5.04 -0.38 1.78
CA PHE A 43 4.13 -1.45 1.36
C PHE A 43 2.70 -0.93 1.42
N LEU A 44 2.00 -1.03 0.30
CA LEU A 44 0.58 -0.72 0.23
C LEU A 44 -0.08 -1.66 -0.77
N GLY A 45 -1.08 -2.39 -0.30
CA GLY A 45 -1.99 -3.17 -1.13
C GLY A 45 -3.33 -2.45 -1.21
N CYS A 46 -3.94 -2.37 -2.39
CA CYS A 46 -5.28 -1.86 -2.55
C CYS A 46 -6.12 -2.81 -3.40
N GLN A 47 -7.39 -2.97 -3.05
CA GLN A 47 -8.30 -3.81 -3.83
C GLN A 47 -8.81 -3.09 -5.08
N PHE A 48 -8.89 -1.77 -5.07
CA PHE A 48 -9.39 -1.00 -6.21
C PHE A 48 -8.36 -0.83 -7.33
N HIS A 49 -8.80 -0.24 -8.45
CA HIS A 49 -7.99 -0.01 -9.64
C HIS A 49 -7.56 1.48 -9.72
N PRO A 50 -6.49 1.91 -9.02
CA PRO A 50 -6.01 3.29 -9.07
C PRO A 50 -5.55 3.74 -10.47
N GLU A 51 -5.18 2.79 -11.33
CA GLU A 51 -4.76 3.01 -12.71
C GLU A 51 -5.82 3.73 -13.55
N PHE A 52 -7.09 3.39 -13.38
CA PHE A 52 -8.18 4.00 -14.15
C PHE A 52 -8.42 5.47 -13.78
N LYS A 53 -7.94 5.91 -12.61
CA LYS A 53 -8.04 7.30 -12.16
C LYS A 53 -6.74 8.09 -12.35
N SER A 54 -5.66 7.44 -12.78
CA SER A 54 -4.37 8.08 -13.02
C SER A 54 -4.38 8.80 -14.38
N LYS A 55 -3.85 10.03 -14.44
CA LYS A 55 -3.75 10.82 -15.68
C LYS A 55 -2.31 11.29 -15.91
N PRO A 56 -1.86 11.54 -17.16
CA PRO A 56 -0.49 11.98 -17.44
C PRO A 56 -0.05 13.21 -16.65
N LEU A 57 -0.89 14.25 -16.58
CA LEU A 57 -0.58 15.50 -15.85
C LEU A 57 -0.97 15.45 -14.36
N LYS A 58 -1.68 14.41 -13.94
CA LYS A 58 -2.14 14.23 -12.56
C LYS A 58 -2.09 12.74 -12.21
N PRO A 59 -0.88 12.20 -11.97
CA PRO A 59 -0.74 10.79 -11.63
C PRO A 59 -1.45 10.51 -10.31
N HIS A 60 -2.00 9.30 -10.18
CA HIS A 60 -2.64 8.89 -8.95
C HIS A 60 -1.64 8.97 -7.77
N PRO A 61 -2.05 9.49 -6.59
CA PRO A 61 -1.15 9.67 -5.45
C PRO A 61 -0.37 8.41 -5.06
N LEU A 62 -1.00 7.23 -5.14
CA LEU A 62 -0.36 5.95 -4.85
C LEU A 62 0.87 5.68 -5.74
N PHE A 63 0.77 5.91 -7.05
CA PHE A 63 1.91 5.71 -7.96
C PHE A 63 3.01 6.72 -7.71
N LYS A 64 2.66 8.00 -7.52
CA LYS A 64 3.63 9.05 -7.20
C LYS A 64 4.38 8.74 -5.89
N ALA A 65 3.65 8.31 -4.86
CA ALA A 65 4.22 7.94 -3.57
C ALA A 65 5.14 6.71 -3.69
N PHE A 66 4.73 5.68 -4.43
CA PHE A 66 5.54 4.48 -4.66
C PHE A 66 6.90 4.80 -5.28
N ILE A 67 6.90 5.58 -6.36
CA ILE A 67 8.13 5.97 -7.06
C ILE A 67 9.02 6.81 -6.14
N GLY A 68 8.44 7.77 -5.41
CA GLY A 68 9.17 8.58 -4.43
C GLY A 68 9.84 7.73 -3.34
N ALA A 69 9.10 6.78 -2.77
CA ALA A 69 9.62 5.88 -1.74
C ALA A 69 10.70 4.94 -2.29
N SER A 70 10.52 4.41 -3.50
CA SER A 70 11.51 3.58 -4.18
C SER A 70 12.82 4.34 -4.43
N TYR A 71 12.71 5.59 -4.90
CA TYR A 71 13.87 6.46 -5.10
C TYR A 71 14.58 6.77 -3.77
N ALA A 72 13.83 7.13 -2.73
CA ALA A 72 14.39 7.39 -1.41
C ALA A 72 15.11 6.16 -0.82
N ASN A 73 14.52 4.97 -0.99
CA ASN A 73 15.13 3.72 -0.54
C ASN A 73 16.44 3.42 -1.28
N ARG A 74 16.48 3.62 -2.61
CA ARG A 74 17.70 3.51 -3.42
C ARG A 74 18.79 4.47 -2.93
N SER A 75 18.45 5.74 -2.71
CA SER A 75 19.38 6.76 -2.25
C SER A 75 19.98 6.43 -0.88
N LYS A 76 19.15 5.98 0.08
CA LYS A 76 19.61 5.50 1.39
C LYS A 76 20.58 4.32 1.27
N ARG A 77 20.29 3.38 0.36
CA ARG A 77 21.16 2.22 0.11
C ARG A 77 22.56 2.64 -0.39
N ILE A 78 22.62 3.57 -1.35
CA ILE A 78 23.89 4.08 -1.89
C ILE A 78 24.70 4.78 -0.80
N GLN A 79 24.07 5.63 0.03
CA GLN A 79 24.76 6.33 1.11
C GLN A 79 25.34 5.37 2.17
N ARG A 80 24.67 4.25 2.45
CA ARG A 80 25.21 3.23 3.36
C ARG A 80 26.46 2.54 2.79
N GLN A 81 26.48 2.30 1.48
CA GLN A 81 27.62 1.68 0.80
C GLN A 81 28.85 2.57 0.70
N GLN A 82 28.69 3.90 0.70
CA GLN A 82 29.79 4.86 0.64
C GLN A 82 30.42 5.17 2.01
N LYS A 83 29.77 4.75 3.11
CA LYS A 83 30.24 4.95 4.48
C LYS A 83 31.03 3.76 5.03
N HIS A 84 31.09 2.66 4.27
CA HIS A 84 32.00 1.54 4.49
C HIS A 84 33.11 1.59 3.46
#